data_AF-A0A8H6HK98-F1
#
_entry.id   AF-A0A8H6HK98-F1
#
_cell.length_a   1.000
_cell.length_b   1.000
_cell.length_c   1.000
_cell.angle_alpha   90.00
_cell.angle_beta   90.00
_cell.angle_gamma   90.00
#
_symmetry.space_group_name_H-M   'P 1'
#
loop_
_entity.id
_entity.type
_entity.pdbx_description
1 polymer ?
#
loop_
_entity_poly.entity_id
_entity_poly.type
_entity_poly.pdbx_seq_one_letter_code
_entity_poly.pdbx_strand_id
1 'polypeptide(L)' 'MDSFTFPHFPCDKSTAHFALFRNVENAPSLRQRIVKVSTLPVGSTKREDEVERDAVNFAFIDARLVSFIDC' A
#
# COMPACT_ATOMS: atom_id res chain seq x y z
N MET A 1 5.78 -13.01 -2.03
CA MET A 1 4.72 -12.28 -1.33
C MET A 1 4.55 -13.05 -0.05
N ASP A 2 4.80 -12.37 1.04
CA ASP A 2 5.02 -12.97 2.34
C ASP A 2 4.16 -12.23 3.35
N SER A 3 3.90 -12.88 4.48
CA SER A 3 2.98 -12.37 5.48
C SER A 3 3.63 -12.45 6.85
N PHE A 4 3.50 -11.38 7.62
CA PHE A 4 3.95 -11.33 9.01
C PHE A 4 2.74 -11.09 9.91
N THR A 5 2.60 -11.89 10.96
CA THR A 5 1.50 -11.76 11.92
C THR A 5 2.02 -11.17 13.23
N PHE A 6 1.41 -10.08 13.65
CA PHE A 6 1.68 -9.40 14.91
C PHE A 6 0.77 -9.98 16.01
N PRO A 7 1.32 -10.78 16.95
CA PRO A 7 0.51 -11.47 17.95
C PRO A 7 -0.13 -10.55 18.99
N HIS A 8 0.31 -9.29 19.06
CA HIS A 8 -0.19 -8.29 20.01
C HIS A 8 -1.38 -7.49 19.48
N PHE A 9 -1.77 -7.67 18.21
CA PHE A 9 -2.95 -7.04 17.63
C PHE A 9 -4.14 -8.00 17.58
N PRO A 10 -5.37 -7.47 17.60
CA PRO A 10 -6.58 -8.25 17.31
C PRO A 10 -6.47 -9.02 15.99
N CYS A 11 -7.03 -10.24 15.92
CA CYS A 11 -6.87 -11.15 14.78
C CYS A 11 -7.18 -10.49 13.43
N ASP A 12 -8.18 -9.62 13.37
CA ASP A 12 -8.63 -8.89 12.19
C ASP A 12 -7.63 -7.85 11.65
N LYS A 13 -6.65 -7.42 12.46
CA LYS A 13 -5.63 -6.43 12.10
C LYS A 13 -4.20 -6.90 12.38
N SER A 14 -4.05 -8.20 12.63
CA SER A 14 -2.78 -8.79 13.04
C SER A 14 -1.86 -9.13 11.87
N THR A 15 -2.36 -9.25 10.63
CA THR A 15 -1.55 -9.72 9.50
C THR A 15 -1.17 -8.59 8.56
N ALA A 16 0.14 -8.43 8.31
CA ALA A 16 0.67 -7.57 7.28
C ALA A 16 1.20 -8.40 6.11
N HIS A 17 0.74 -8.09 4.90
CA HIS A 17 1.22 -8.69 3.66
C HIS A 17 2.23 -7.77 3.00
N PHE A 18 3.36 -8.31 2.57
CA PHE A 18 4.40 -7.55 1.88
C PHE A 18 4.94 -8.31 0.67
N ALA A 19 5.40 -7.55 -0.32
CA ALA A 19 5.97 -8.10 -1.54
C ALA A 19 7.08 -7.18 -2.05
N LEU A 20 8.21 -7.78 -2.41
CA LEU A 20 9.31 -7.09 -3.07
C LEU A 20 9.12 -7.22 -4.59
N PHE A 21 8.87 -6.09 -5.25
CA PHE A 21 8.82 -6.02 -6.70
C PHE A 21 10.18 -5.58 -7.25
N ARG A 22 10.70 -6.34 -8.22
CA ARG A 22 11.93 -6.02 -8.96
C ARG A 22 11.56 -5.55 -10.36
N ASN A 23 12.36 -4.65 -10.94
CA ASN A 23 12.14 -4.07 -12.28
C ASN A 23 10.77 -3.40 -12.45
N VAL A 24 10.42 -2.47 -11.56
CA VAL A 24 9.14 -1.75 -11.62
C VAL A 24 9.21 -0.61 -12.64
N GLU A 25 8.47 -0.72 -13.74
CA GLU A 25 8.46 0.28 -14.82
C GLU A 25 7.38 1.36 -14.63
N ASN A 26 6.32 1.05 -13.87
CA ASN A 26 5.14 1.90 -13.68
C ASN A 26 5.16 2.70 -12.37
N ALA A 27 6.32 2.85 -11.72
CA ALA A 27 6.45 3.56 -10.45
C ALA A 27 5.97 5.03 -10.51
N PRO A 28 6.27 5.83 -11.55
CA PRO A 28 5.81 7.22 -11.63
C PRO A 28 4.28 7.32 -11.70
N SER A 29 3.64 6.46 -12.50
CA SER A 29 2.18 6.43 -12.65
C SER A 29 1.47 6.02 -11.36
N LEU A 30 2.02 5.05 -10.60
CA LEU A 30 1.46 4.64 -9.32
C LEU A 30 1.53 5.77 -8.29
N ARG A 31 2.66 6.48 -8.22
CA ARG A 31 2.82 7.65 -7.33
C ARG A 31 1.81 8.74 -7.65
N GLN A 32 1.60 9.06 -8.94
CA GLN A 32 0.61 10.05 -9.35
C GLN A 32 -0.80 9.66 -8.92
N ARG A 33 -1.18 8.39 -9.07
CA ARG A 33 -2.49 7.88 -8.64
C ARG A 33 -2.67 7.99 -7.12
N ILE A 34 -1.68 7.58 -6.34
CA ILE A 34 -1.71 7.70 -4.87
C ILE A 34 -1.89 9.16 -4.45
N VAL A 35 -1.07 10.08 -4.98
CA VAL A 35 -1.16 11.51 -4.66
C VAL A 35 -2.52 12.08 -5.04
N LYS A 36 -3.00 11.78 -6.25
CA LYS A 36 -4.32 12.22 -6.71
C LYS A 36 -5.41 11.77 -5.74
N VAL A 37 -5.42 10.49 -5.38
CA VAL A 37 -6.39 9.90 -4.46
C VAL A 37 -6.32 10.49 -3.06
N SER A 38 -5.10 10.74 -2.54
CA SER A 38 -4.90 11.38 -1.22
C SER A 38 -5.37 12.84 -1.18
N THR A 39 -5.37 13.54 -2.32
CA THR A 39 -5.87 14.92 -2.41
C THR A 39 -7.38 15.04 -2.60
N LEU A 40 -8.09 13.93 -2.86
CA LEU A 40 -9.54 13.97 -3.02
C LEU A 40 -10.23 14.31 -1.68
N PRO A 41 -11.28 15.16 -1.67
CA PRO A 41 -12.05 15.44 -0.47
C PRO A 41 -12.62 14.14 0.12
N VAL A 42 -12.50 13.95 1.43
CA VAL A 42 -13.16 12.85 2.13
C VAL A 42 -14.67 13.03 2.00
N GLY A 43 -15.37 12.06 1.40
CA GLY A 43 -16.83 12.11 1.17
C GLY A 43 -17.27 12.57 -0.22
N SER A 44 -16.37 12.60 -1.22
CA SER A 44 -16.75 12.78 -2.62
C SER A 44 -17.65 11.61 -3.07
N THR A 45 -18.88 11.92 -3.47
CA THR A 45 -20.04 11.01 -3.61
C THR A 45 -19.95 10.02 -4.77
N LYS A 46 -18.78 9.86 -5.41
CA LYS A 46 -18.61 8.95 -6.55
C LYS A 46 -17.97 7.66 -6.10
N ARG A 47 -18.71 6.55 -6.27
CA ARG A 47 -18.29 5.17 -6.02
C ARG A 47 -16.92 4.82 -6.67
N GLU A 48 -16.57 5.47 -7.77
CA GLU A 48 -15.29 5.31 -8.46
C GLU A 48 -14.08 5.76 -7.61
N ASP A 49 -14.25 6.79 -6.79
CA ASP A 49 -13.18 7.35 -5.95
C ASP A 49 -12.87 6.43 -4.75
N GLU A 50 -13.90 5.77 -4.19
CA GLU A 50 -13.74 4.76 -3.14
C GLU A 50 -13.05 3.50 -3.67
N VAL A 51 -13.40 3.06 -4.87
CA VAL A 51 -12.74 1.92 -5.53
C VAL A 51 -11.27 2.23 -5.84
N GLU A 52 -10.96 3.45 -6.31
CA GLU A 52 -9.57 3.82 -6.55
C GLU A 52 -8.79 3.96 -5.24
N ARG A 53 -9.42 4.43 -4.16
CA ARG A 53 -8.85 4.46 -2.79
C ARG A 53 -8.49 3.08 -2.27
N ASP A 54 -9.41 2.14 -2.37
CA ASP A 54 -9.16 0.76 -1.93
C ASP A 54 -8.07 0.10 -2.78
N ALA A 55 -8.05 0.39 -4.09
CA ALA A 55 -7.04 -0.15 -5.00
C ALA A 55 -5.61 0.39 -4.73
N VAL A 56 -5.47 1.58 -4.13
CA VAL A 56 -4.16 2.18 -3.80
C VAL A 56 -3.88 2.22 -2.30
N ASN A 57 -4.66 1.51 -1.48
CA ASN A 57 -4.47 1.42 -0.03
C ASN A 57 -3.30 0.48 0.34
N PHE A 58 -2.13 0.78 -0.22
CA PHE A 58 -0.89 0.06 0.00
C PHE A 58 0.24 1.05 0.27
N ALA A 59 1.14 0.69 1.19
CA ALA A 59 2.37 1.45 1.42
C ALA A 59 3.45 0.97 0.45
N PHE A 60 3.89 1.85 -0.48
CA PHE A 60 5.04 1.59 -1.33
C PHE A 60 6.31 2.17 -0.69
N ILE A 61 7.24 1.30 -0.32
CA ILE A 61 8.49 1.66 0.38
C ILE A 61 9.66 1.45 -0.58
N ASP A 62 10.62 2.39 -0.59
CA ASP A 62 11.87 2.22 -1.33
C ASP A 62 12.72 1.13 -0.64
N ALA A 63 12.89 -0.01 -1.31
CA ALA A 63 13.62 -1.14 -0.78
C ALA A 63 15.09 -0.81 -0.44
N ARG A 64 15.69 0.22 -1.04
CA ARG A 64 17.08 0.64 -0.74
C ARG A 64 17.23 1.23 0.66
N LEU A 65 16.13 1.68 1.27
CA LEU A 65 16.11 2.22 2.63
C LEU A 65 15.85 1.14 3.68
N VAL A 66 15.54 -0.09 3.26
CA VAL A 66 15.25 -1.21 4.15
C VAL A 66 16.41 -2.20 4.09
N SER A 67 17.21 -2.22 5.14
CA SER A 67 18.46 -2.99 5.18
C SER A 67 18.28 -4.47 5.56
N PHE A 68 17.21 -4.83 6.27
CA PHE A 68 16.98 -6.20 6.75
C PHE A 68 15.49 -6.54 6.71
N ILE A 69 15.11 -7.52 5.88
CA ILE A 69 13.77 -8.16 5.88
C ILE A 69 13.88 -9.67 6.20
N ASP A 70 15.10 -10.23 6.17
CA ASP A 70 15.36 -11.62 6.53
C ASP A 70 15.78 -11.74 8.01
N CYS A 71 14.87 -12.24 8.85
CA CYS A 71 15.14 -12.85 10.16
C CYS A 71 14.22 -14.07 10.31
#